data_AF-A0A3D0NXB6-F1
#
_entry.id   AF-A0A3D0NXB6-F1
#
_cell.length_a   1.000
_cell.length_b   1.000
_cell.length_c   1.000
_cell.angle_alpha   90.00
_cell.angle_beta   90.00
_cell.angle_gamma   90.00
#
_symmetry.space_group_name_H-M   'P 1'
#
loop_
_entity.id
_entity.type
_entity.pdbx_description
1 polymer ?
#
loop_
_entity_poly.entity_id
_entity_poly.type
_entity_poly.pdbx_seq_one_letter_code
_entity_poly.pdbx_strand_id
1 'polypeptide(L)'
;MERTATRIGRRGERGMTMIAVMAIMVITTVALLAAAPSIYLQIQREKEEEAIRRGEEIAEAIKQYIIHHNGTKLPESIDDLLEGLPQGTKKRMILRPSAAIDPLSKDGRWRLIKADPQTIARFAKRIQDYNNGLLPSNSTQLLDRYSVVIVNSLNTESDDDLTAPEDFDDSTDNTPFIGVASQSRSRSVLTYYGVENHSKWVFTPLFRGGGAFTPSVRPGFNPGGNPSGPQGPGSPSNRR
;
A
#
# COMPACT_ATOMS: atom_id res chain seq x y z
N MET A 1 -65.73 61.64 -0.59
CA MET A 1 -65.09 60.33 -0.79
C MET A 1 -64.02 60.50 -1.84
N GLU A 2 -62.75 60.20 -1.54
CA GLU A 2 -61.84 59.38 -2.34
C GLU A 2 -60.40 59.51 -1.83
N ARG A 3 -59.75 58.37 -1.68
CA ARG A 3 -58.43 58.18 -1.08
C ARG A 3 -57.35 58.39 -2.15
N THR A 4 -56.38 59.27 -1.91
CA THR A 4 -55.17 59.34 -2.73
C THR A 4 -54.17 58.28 -2.27
N ALA A 5 -53.98 57.25 -3.09
CA ALA A 5 -53.02 56.18 -2.87
C ALA A 5 -51.63 56.59 -3.39
N THR A 6 -50.66 56.71 -2.49
CA THR A 6 -49.24 56.92 -2.82
C THR A 6 -48.64 55.63 -3.38
N ARG A 7 -48.27 55.60 -4.68
CA ARG A 7 -47.45 54.52 -5.25
C ARG A 7 -45.97 54.82 -5.04
N ILE A 8 -45.34 54.10 -4.11
CA ILE A 8 -43.88 54.10 -3.92
C ILE A 8 -43.26 53.19 -5.00
N GLY A 9 -42.36 53.74 -5.81
CA GLY A 9 -41.72 53.04 -6.93
C GLY A 9 -40.63 52.06 -6.49
N ARG A 10 -40.76 50.78 -6.91
CA ARG A 10 -39.69 49.78 -6.87
C ARG A 10 -38.90 49.83 -8.19
N ARG A 11 -37.74 50.50 -8.22
CA ARG A 11 -36.82 50.51 -9.37
C ARG A 11 -35.33 50.31 -9.05
N GLY A 12 -34.96 49.88 -7.84
CA GLY A 12 -33.56 49.62 -7.45
C GLY A 12 -33.10 48.16 -7.45
N GLU A 13 -34.01 47.19 -7.62
CA GLU A 13 -33.75 45.79 -7.25
C GLU A 13 -33.08 44.93 -8.34
N ARG A 14 -32.97 45.42 -9.59
CA ARG A 14 -32.47 44.60 -10.72
C ARG A 14 -30.95 44.55 -10.85
N GLY A 15 -30.22 45.53 -10.32
CA GLY A 15 -28.75 45.54 -10.35
C GLY A 15 -28.12 44.70 -9.24
N MET A 16 -28.73 44.72 -8.04
CA MET A 16 -28.22 44.00 -6.87
C MET A 16 -28.41 42.48 -6.96
N THR A 17 -29.45 42.00 -7.63
CA THR A 17 -29.66 40.55 -7.81
C THR A 17 -28.60 39.91 -8.70
N MET A 18 -28.14 40.60 -9.75
CA MET A 18 -27.09 40.11 -10.64
C MET A 18 -25.73 40.02 -9.92
N ILE A 19 -25.39 41.05 -9.12
CA ILE A 19 -24.18 41.05 -8.29
C ILE A 19 -24.24 39.95 -7.22
N ALA A 20 -25.40 39.74 -6.59
CA ALA A 20 -25.57 38.67 -5.60
C ALA A 20 -25.40 37.27 -6.22
N VAL A 21 -25.95 37.02 -7.41
CA VAL A 21 -25.77 35.74 -8.11
C VAL A 21 -24.31 35.54 -8.53
N MET A 22 -23.64 36.57 -9.03
CA MET A 22 -22.21 36.50 -9.34
C MET A 22 -21.35 36.24 -8.09
N ALA A 23 -21.65 36.90 -6.97
CA ALA A 23 -20.95 36.67 -5.71
C ALA A 23 -21.13 35.22 -5.23
N ILE A 24 -22.36 34.69 -5.28
CA ILE A 24 -22.65 33.29 -4.94
C ILE A 24 -21.91 32.34 -5.89
N MET A 25 -21.90 32.61 -7.20
CA MET A 25 -21.20 31.79 -8.18
C MET A 25 -19.68 31.77 -7.92
N VAL A 26 -19.08 32.94 -7.62
CA VAL A 26 -17.65 33.04 -7.29
C VAL A 26 -17.34 32.28 -6.00
N ILE A 27 -18.13 32.46 -4.94
CA ILE A 27 -17.96 31.74 -3.67
C ILE A 27 -18.08 30.23 -3.89
N THR A 28 -19.07 29.79 -4.67
CA THR A 28 -19.28 28.37 -4.99
C THR A 28 -18.10 27.81 -5.79
N THR A 29 -17.57 28.58 -6.74
CA THR A 29 -16.41 28.18 -7.55
C THR A 29 -15.15 28.04 -6.68
N VAL A 30 -14.90 28.99 -5.79
CA VAL A 30 -13.75 28.93 -4.85
C VAL A 30 -13.90 27.75 -3.88
N ALA A 31 -15.11 27.51 -3.38
CA ALA A 31 -15.39 26.38 -2.48
C ALA A 31 -15.14 25.02 -3.15
N LEU A 32 -15.52 24.85 -4.42
CA LEU A 32 -15.28 23.61 -5.16
C LEU A 32 -13.79 23.36 -5.43
N LEU A 33 -13.01 24.42 -5.71
CA LEU A 33 -11.58 24.29 -5.96
C LEU A 33 -10.82 23.76 -4.73
N ALA A 34 -11.31 24.08 -3.52
CA ALA A 34 -10.72 23.62 -2.26
C ALA A 34 -10.86 22.10 -2.04
N ALA A 35 -11.79 21.43 -2.71
CA ALA A 35 -12.02 19.98 -2.56
C ALA A 35 -11.20 19.11 -3.54
N ALA A 36 -10.58 19.68 -4.57
CA ALA A 36 -9.83 18.93 -5.57
C ALA A 36 -8.66 18.07 -5.04
N PRO A 37 -7.77 18.55 -4.13
CA PRO A 37 -6.62 17.76 -3.71
C PRO A 37 -6.99 16.50 -2.91
N SER A 38 -8.13 16.48 -2.21
CA SER A 38 -8.54 15.31 -1.41
C SER A 38 -9.02 14.14 -2.27
N ILE A 39 -9.53 14.39 -3.48
CA ILE A 39 -10.03 13.33 -4.39
C ILE A 39 -8.87 12.52 -4.96
N TYR A 40 -7.79 13.17 -5.40
CA TYR A 40 -6.60 12.47 -5.91
C TYR A 40 -5.98 11.57 -4.84
N LEU A 41 -5.95 12.03 -3.60
CA LEU A 41 -5.43 11.26 -2.47
C LEU A 41 -6.32 10.07 -2.11
N GLN A 42 -7.63 10.22 -2.19
CA GLN A 42 -8.58 9.11 -1.99
C GLN A 42 -8.40 8.04 -3.06
N ILE A 43 -8.34 8.43 -4.34
CA ILE A 43 -8.11 7.49 -5.44
C ILE A 43 -6.75 6.78 -5.29
N GLN A 44 -5.70 7.52 -4.92
CA GLN A 44 -4.40 6.92 -4.68
C GLN A 44 -4.46 5.90 -3.53
N ARG A 45 -5.09 6.27 -2.41
CA ARG A 45 -5.26 5.37 -1.26
C ARG A 45 -6.06 4.13 -1.64
N GLU A 46 -7.15 4.26 -2.38
CA GLU A 46 -7.96 3.13 -2.84
C GLU A 46 -7.12 2.16 -3.70
N LYS A 47 -6.29 2.70 -4.61
CA LYS A 47 -5.37 1.90 -5.40
C LYS A 47 -4.31 1.21 -4.54
N GLU A 48 -3.81 1.88 -3.51
CA GLU A 48 -2.85 1.32 -2.55
C GLU A 48 -3.47 0.20 -1.71
N GLU A 49 -4.70 0.38 -1.21
CA GLU A 49 -5.43 -0.66 -0.47
C GLU A 49 -5.71 -1.88 -1.34
N GLU A 50 -6.09 -1.66 -2.60
CA GLU A 50 -6.29 -2.73 -3.58
C GLU A 50 -4.95 -3.40 -3.95
N ALA A 51 -3.85 -2.64 -4.10
CA ALA A 51 -2.54 -3.21 -4.35
C ALA A 51 -2.08 -4.12 -3.20
N ILE A 52 -2.28 -3.68 -1.96
CA ILE A 52 -1.98 -4.49 -0.78
C ILE A 52 -2.85 -5.74 -0.79
N ARG A 53 -4.17 -5.62 -1.00
CA ARG A 53 -5.06 -6.78 -1.08
C ARG A 53 -4.63 -7.80 -2.14
N ARG A 54 -4.32 -7.33 -3.35
CA ARG A 54 -3.88 -8.19 -4.47
C ARG A 54 -2.51 -8.81 -4.23
N GLY A 55 -1.57 -8.04 -3.72
CA GLY A 55 -0.25 -8.53 -3.34
C GLY A 55 -0.33 -9.61 -2.26
N GLU A 56 -1.20 -9.42 -1.26
CA GLU A 56 -1.47 -10.41 -0.22
C GLU A 56 -2.11 -11.70 -0.77
N GLU A 57 -3.03 -11.59 -1.74
CA GLU A 57 -3.56 -12.77 -2.45
C GLU A 57 -2.47 -13.52 -3.22
N ILE A 58 -1.55 -12.80 -3.87
CA ILE A 58 -0.39 -13.44 -4.53
C ILE A 58 0.48 -14.17 -3.51
N ALA A 59 0.82 -13.53 -2.40
CA ALA A 59 1.66 -14.17 -1.39
C ALA A 59 1.01 -15.42 -0.79
N GLU A 60 -0.31 -15.40 -0.56
CA GLU A 60 -1.03 -16.60 -0.12
C GLU A 60 -1.09 -17.67 -1.22
N ALA A 61 -1.20 -17.29 -2.50
CA ALA A 61 -1.11 -18.23 -3.62
C ALA A 61 0.29 -18.88 -3.70
N ILE A 62 1.37 -18.10 -3.55
CA ILE A 62 2.75 -18.62 -3.50
C ILE A 62 2.89 -19.62 -2.34
N LYS A 63 2.37 -19.29 -1.15
CA LYS A 63 2.36 -20.22 -0.01
C LYS A 63 1.66 -21.53 -0.35
N GLN A 64 0.47 -21.47 -0.95
CA GLN A 64 -0.26 -22.67 -1.34
C GLN A 64 0.50 -23.50 -2.37
N TYR A 65 1.17 -22.86 -3.33
CA TYR A 65 2.03 -23.52 -4.32
C TYR A 65 3.18 -24.26 -3.64
N ILE A 66 3.90 -23.58 -2.74
CA ILE A 66 5.01 -24.18 -1.98
C ILE A 66 4.53 -25.36 -1.15
N ILE A 67 3.41 -25.22 -0.44
CA ILE A 67 2.84 -26.30 0.38
C ILE A 67 2.47 -27.51 -0.48
N HIS A 68 1.89 -27.29 -1.65
CA HIS A 68 1.51 -28.37 -2.57
C HIS A 68 2.72 -29.13 -3.12
N HIS A 69 3.83 -28.45 -3.33
CA HIS A 69 5.10 -29.06 -3.74
C HIS A 69 6.01 -29.43 -2.56
N ASN A 70 5.46 -29.61 -1.36
CA ASN A 70 6.19 -29.99 -0.13
C ASN A 70 7.41 -29.11 0.17
N GLY A 71 7.37 -27.82 -0.16
CA GLY A 71 8.48 -26.89 0.09
C GLY A 71 9.61 -26.95 -0.95
N THR A 72 9.49 -27.75 -2.01
CA THR A 72 10.61 -28.02 -2.94
C THR A 72 10.63 -27.18 -4.21
N LYS A 73 9.48 -26.61 -4.61
CA LYS A 73 9.33 -25.84 -5.84
C LYS A 73 8.73 -24.47 -5.56
N LEU A 74 9.27 -23.46 -6.22
CA LEU A 74 8.71 -22.10 -6.31
C LEU A 74 8.04 -21.91 -7.67
N PRO A 75 7.01 -21.04 -7.76
CA PRO A 75 6.47 -20.63 -9.04
C PRO A 75 7.56 -19.91 -9.87
N GLU A 76 7.55 -20.12 -11.18
CA GLU A 76 8.45 -19.45 -12.12
C GLU A 76 7.77 -18.21 -12.74
N SER A 77 6.44 -18.22 -12.81
CA SER A 77 5.61 -17.10 -13.26
C SER A 77 4.36 -16.89 -12.41
N ILE A 78 3.72 -15.74 -12.59
CA ILE A 78 2.38 -15.48 -12.04
C ILE A 78 1.34 -16.38 -12.73
N ASP A 79 1.58 -16.75 -13.98
CA ASP A 79 0.69 -17.64 -14.74
C ASP A 79 0.61 -19.03 -14.10
N ASP A 80 1.69 -19.54 -13.49
CA ASP A 80 1.68 -20.78 -12.71
C ASP A 80 0.68 -20.70 -11.54
N LEU A 81 0.52 -19.51 -10.94
CA LEU A 81 -0.43 -19.28 -9.85
C LEU A 81 -1.87 -19.15 -10.37
N LEU A 82 -2.04 -18.64 -11.59
CA LEU A 82 -3.34 -18.52 -12.26
C LEU A 82 -3.85 -19.88 -12.78
N GLU A 83 -2.97 -20.73 -13.29
CA GLU A 83 -3.28 -22.09 -13.73
C GLU A 83 -3.86 -22.92 -12.58
N GLY A 84 -3.40 -22.65 -11.35
CA GLY A 84 -3.84 -23.31 -10.15
C GLY A 84 -3.13 -24.63 -9.90
N LEU A 85 -3.57 -25.34 -8.86
CA LEU A 85 -2.92 -26.57 -8.39
C LEU A 85 -3.74 -27.80 -8.78
N PRO A 86 -3.10 -28.91 -9.18
CA PRO A 86 -3.83 -30.15 -9.44
C PRO A 86 -4.45 -30.69 -8.15
N GLN A 87 -5.75 -30.97 -8.21
CA GLN A 87 -6.53 -31.59 -7.14
C GLN A 87 -7.30 -32.78 -7.71
N GLY A 88 -6.60 -33.91 -7.88
CA GLY A 88 -7.11 -35.08 -8.57
C GLY A 88 -7.26 -34.84 -10.07
N THR A 89 -8.49 -34.89 -10.59
CA THR A 89 -8.79 -34.69 -12.02
C THR A 89 -9.06 -33.24 -12.40
N LYS A 90 -9.17 -32.32 -11.43
CA LYS A 90 -9.45 -30.90 -11.63
C LYS A 90 -8.30 -30.03 -11.11
N LYS A 91 -8.18 -28.82 -11.64
CA LYS A 91 -7.29 -27.79 -11.10
C LYS A 91 -8.07 -26.89 -10.14
N ARG A 92 -7.50 -26.66 -8.96
CA ARG A 92 -8.02 -25.72 -7.97
C ARG A 92 -7.32 -24.36 -8.16
N MET A 93 -8.11 -23.34 -8.45
CA MET A 93 -7.63 -21.96 -8.55
C MET A 93 -7.12 -21.48 -7.19
N ILE A 94 -5.90 -20.95 -7.16
CA ILE A 94 -5.25 -20.40 -5.95
C ILE A 94 -5.11 -18.88 -5.99
N LEU A 95 -5.12 -18.29 -7.18
CA LEU A 95 -5.01 -16.85 -7.40
C LEU A 95 -6.20 -16.35 -8.21
N ARG A 96 -6.78 -15.21 -7.82
CA ARG A 96 -7.80 -14.55 -8.63
C ARG A 96 -7.13 -13.86 -9.83
N PRO A 97 -7.72 -13.88 -11.04
CA PRO A 97 -7.17 -13.18 -12.20
C PRO A 97 -6.93 -11.69 -11.97
N SER A 98 -7.78 -11.02 -11.17
CA SER A 98 -7.61 -9.62 -10.82
C SER A 98 -6.35 -9.36 -9.99
N ALA A 99 -5.94 -10.31 -9.15
CA ALA A 99 -4.76 -10.16 -8.29
C ALA A 99 -3.44 -10.18 -9.08
N ALA A 100 -3.42 -10.83 -10.24
CA ALA A 100 -2.26 -10.86 -11.14
C ALA A 100 -1.90 -9.49 -11.75
N ILE A 101 -2.78 -8.49 -11.61
CA ILE A 101 -2.58 -7.14 -12.17
C ILE A 101 -2.28 -6.14 -11.04
N ASP A 102 -1.11 -5.49 -11.10
CA ASP A 102 -0.71 -4.42 -10.19
C ASP A 102 -1.46 -3.11 -10.52
N PRO A 103 -2.33 -2.58 -9.63
CA PRO A 103 -3.08 -1.34 -9.89
C PRO A 103 -2.22 -0.06 -9.81
N LEU A 104 -0.97 -0.16 -9.32
CA LEU A 104 -0.04 0.96 -9.16
C LEU A 104 0.98 1.06 -10.31
N SER A 105 1.24 -0.04 -11.02
CA SER A 105 2.10 -0.07 -12.21
C SER A 105 1.33 0.43 -13.44
N LYS A 106 2.03 1.16 -14.32
CA LYS A 106 1.46 1.61 -15.60
C LYS A 106 1.16 0.44 -16.54
N ASP A 107 2.01 -0.58 -16.50
CA ASP A 107 1.91 -1.78 -17.35
C ASP A 107 1.06 -2.88 -16.69
N GLY A 108 0.59 -2.67 -15.45
CA GLY A 108 -0.17 -3.66 -14.70
C GLY A 108 0.64 -4.86 -14.22
N ARG A 109 1.96 -4.87 -14.41
CA ARG A 109 2.83 -5.99 -14.06
C ARG A 109 3.42 -5.84 -12.67
N TRP A 110 3.43 -6.95 -11.94
CA TRP A 110 4.21 -7.10 -10.72
C TRP A 110 5.66 -7.37 -11.06
N ARG A 111 6.57 -6.84 -10.24
CA ARG A 111 7.97 -7.25 -10.23
C ARG A 111 8.11 -8.51 -9.39
N LEU A 112 8.88 -9.47 -9.89
CA LEU A 112 9.09 -10.75 -9.23
C LEU A 112 10.30 -10.66 -8.30
N ILE A 113 10.11 -11.09 -7.05
CA ILE A 113 11.14 -11.08 -6.01
C ILE A 113 11.77 -12.46 -5.95
N LYS A 114 13.04 -12.55 -6.38
CA LYS A 114 13.81 -13.79 -6.38
C LYS A 114 14.01 -14.32 -4.96
N ALA A 115 14.11 -15.64 -4.82
CA ALA A 115 14.43 -16.29 -3.55
C ALA A 115 15.94 -16.23 -3.23
N ASP A 116 16.52 -15.04 -3.37
CA ASP A 116 17.93 -14.76 -3.12
C ASP A 116 18.16 -14.40 -1.63
N PRO A 117 19.19 -14.95 -0.98
CA PRO A 117 19.50 -14.65 0.43
C PRO A 117 19.59 -13.16 0.78
N GLN A 118 20.17 -12.31 -0.07
CA GLN A 118 20.33 -10.88 0.23
C GLN A 118 18.98 -10.17 0.21
N THR A 119 18.18 -10.43 -0.83
CA THR A 119 16.84 -9.88 -1.01
C THR A 119 15.93 -10.23 0.16
N ILE A 120 15.97 -11.49 0.60
CA ILE A 120 15.14 -11.93 1.72
C ILE A 120 15.70 -11.39 3.05
N ALA A 121 17.01 -11.27 3.23
CA ALA A 121 17.62 -10.66 4.43
C ALA A 121 17.25 -9.19 4.60
N ARG A 122 17.29 -8.39 3.52
CA ARG A 122 16.85 -6.98 3.52
C ARG A 122 15.40 -6.84 3.95
N PHE A 123 14.53 -7.72 3.43
CA PHE A 123 13.13 -7.75 3.81
C PHE A 123 12.93 -8.19 5.28
N ALA A 124 13.62 -9.24 5.72
CA ALA A 124 13.56 -9.71 7.10
C ALA A 124 13.98 -8.63 8.09
N LYS A 125 15.11 -7.95 7.82
CA LYS A 125 15.60 -6.83 8.63
C LYS A 125 14.55 -5.72 8.77
N ARG A 126 13.89 -5.38 7.66
CA ARG A 126 12.82 -4.36 7.65
C ARG A 126 11.60 -4.76 8.48
N ILE A 127 11.15 -6.00 8.38
CA ILE A 127 10.06 -6.50 9.23
C ILE A 127 10.49 -6.51 10.69
N GLN A 128 11.72 -6.91 10.96
CA GLN A 128 12.29 -6.93 12.30
C GLN A 128 12.29 -5.52 12.92
N ASP A 129 12.78 -4.51 12.19
CA ASP A 129 12.76 -3.11 12.61
C ASP A 129 11.33 -2.63 12.90
N TYR A 130 10.39 -2.97 12.00
CA TYR A 130 8.98 -2.60 12.14
C TYR A 130 8.32 -3.22 13.38
N ASN A 131 8.68 -4.45 13.71
CA ASN A 131 8.14 -5.23 14.84
C ASN A 131 9.04 -5.14 16.10
N ASN A 132 9.67 -3.99 16.35
CA ASN A 132 10.47 -3.74 17.56
C ASN A 132 11.59 -4.77 17.80
N GLY A 133 12.25 -5.23 16.74
CA GLY A 133 13.35 -6.18 16.81
C GLY A 133 12.94 -7.64 16.69
N LEU A 134 11.65 -7.95 16.51
CA LEU A 134 11.14 -9.32 16.42
C LEU A 134 10.82 -9.71 14.98
N LEU A 135 11.43 -10.78 14.49
CA LEU A 135 11.05 -11.38 13.21
C LEU A 135 9.91 -12.40 13.44
N PRO A 136 8.72 -12.23 12.84
CA PRO A 136 7.64 -13.20 12.97
C PRO A 136 8.04 -14.54 12.35
N SER A 137 7.51 -15.63 12.91
CA SER A 137 7.70 -16.96 12.34
C SER A 137 6.95 -17.11 11.00
N ASN A 138 7.40 -18.06 10.19
CA ASN A 138 6.65 -18.48 9.02
C ASN A 138 5.40 -19.24 9.45
N SER A 139 4.34 -19.15 8.63
CA SER A 139 3.07 -19.84 8.89
C SER A 139 3.15 -21.37 8.77
N THR A 140 4.21 -21.91 8.15
CA THR A 140 4.46 -23.35 8.01
C THR A 140 5.96 -23.63 7.97
N GLN A 141 6.37 -24.78 8.51
CA GLN A 141 7.77 -25.24 8.51
C GLN A 141 8.34 -25.43 7.10
N LEU A 142 7.48 -25.66 6.10
CA LEU A 142 7.91 -25.81 4.70
C LEU A 142 8.51 -24.51 4.13
N LEU A 143 8.13 -23.35 4.67
CA LEU A 143 8.67 -22.07 4.27
C LEU A 143 10.04 -21.79 4.89
N ASP A 144 10.40 -22.49 5.97
CA ASP A 144 11.66 -22.25 6.69
C ASP A 144 12.87 -22.51 5.79
N ARG A 145 12.74 -23.40 4.80
CA ARG A 145 13.78 -23.63 3.79
C ARG A 145 14.21 -22.36 3.04
N TYR A 146 13.27 -21.44 2.83
CA TYR A 146 13.51 -20.18 2.11
C TYR A 146 13.88 -19.02 3.05
N SER A 147 13.77 -19.21 4.36
CA SER A 147 14.16 -18.19 5.36
C SER A 147 15.41 -18.54 6.17
N VAL A 148 15.78 -19.82 6.30
CA VAL A 148 16.89 -20.28 7.17
C VAL A 148 18.25 -19.79 6.67
N VAL A 149 18.37 -19.43 5.38
CA VAL A 149 19.60 -18.84 4.85
C VAL A 149 19.89 -17.43 5.41
N ILE A 150 18.89 -16.79 6.02
CA ILE A 150 18.95 -15.40 6.46
C ILE A 150 19.73 -15.22 7.77
N VAL A 151 19.75 -16.22 8.67
CA VAL A 151 20.46 -16.07 9.95
C VAL A 151 21.97 -15.95 9.73
N ASN A 152 22.51 -16.60 8.70
CA ASN A 152 23.94 -16.48 8.38
C ASN A 152 24.25 -15.18 7.60
N SER A 153 23.37 -14.73 6.71
CA SER A 153 23.59 -13.47 5.97
C SER A 153 23.37 -12.23 6.83
N LEU A 154 22.36 -12.19 7.70
CA LEU A 154 22.15 -11.09 8.66
C LEU A 154 23.35 -10.87 9.60
N ASN A 155 24.08 -11.94 9.92
CA ASN A 155 25.30 -11.86 10.75
C ASN A 155 26.56 -11.50 9.93
N THR A 156 26.53 -11.66 8.61
CA THR A 156 27.68 -11.45 7.72
C THR A 156 27.63 -10.08 7.03
N GLU A 157 26.44 -9.60 6.68
CA GLU A 157 26.23 -8.30 6.06
C GLU A 157 26.05 -7.22 7.13
N SER A 158 26.77 -6.11 6.98
CA SER A 158 26.61 -4.95 7.86
C SER A 158 25.23 -4.31 7.70
N ASP A 159 24.66 -3.77 8.77
CA ASP A 159 23.38 -3.04 8.75
C ASP A 159 23.32 -1.95 7.66
N ASP A 160 24.45 -1.30 7.37
CA ASP A 160 24.58 -0.29 6.31
C ASP A 160 24.32 -0.88 4.91
N ASP A 161 24.68 -2.13 4.67
CA ASP A 161 24.54 -2.79 3.36
C ASP A 161 23.10 -3.28 3.13
N LEU A 162 22.43 -3.72 4.19
CA LEU A 162 21.01 -4.11 4.18
C LEU A 162 20.07 -2.90 4.07
N THR A 163 20.54 -1.71 4.41
CA THR A 163 19.77 -0.45 4.35
C THR A 163 20.14 0.45 3.17
N ALA A 164 21.17 0.07 2.42
CA ALA A 164 21.58 0.74 1.19
C ALA A 164 20.43 0.82 0.17
N PRO A 165 20.42 1.85 -0.69
CA PRO A 165 19.43 1.94 -1.77
C PRO A 165 19.46 0.67 -2.62
N GLU A 166 18.31 0.00 -2.74
CA GLU A 166 18.13 -1.17 -3.59
C GLU A 166 18.23 -0.76 -5.07
N ASP A 167 19.08 -1.44 -5.83
CA ASP A 167 19.01 -1.40 -7.30
C ASP A 167 17.73 -2.10 -7.73
N PHE A 168 16.78 -1.31 -8.23
CA PHE A 168 15.50 -1.80 -8.70
C PHE A 168 15.68 -2.49 -10.05
N ASP A 169 15.92 -3.79 -10.04
CA ASP A 169 15.78 -4.64 -11.21
C ASP A 169 14.28 -4.84 -11.49
N ASP A 170 13.75 -4.21 -12.53
CA ASP A 170 12.37 -4.36 -12.99
C ASP A 170 12.13 -5.73 -13.67
N SER A 171 12.75 -6.78 -13.13
CA SER A 171 12.68 -8.13 -13.67
C SER A 171 11.26 -8.70 -13.51
N THR A 172 10.68 -9.03 -14.65
CA THR A 172 9.45 -9.80 -14.80
C THR A 172 9.73 -11.18 -15.37
N ASP A 173 11.00 -11.60 -15.36
CA ASP A 173 11.46 -12.78 -16.08
C ASP A 173 11.07 -14.06 -15.33
N ASN A 174 10.81 -15.12 -16.10
CA ASN A 174 10.34 -16.43 -15.66
C ASN A 174 11.41 -17.17 -14.82
N THR A 175 11.66 -16.66 -13.62
CA THR A 175 12.63 -17.17 -12.66
C THR A 175 11.92 -17.49 -11.35
N PRO A 176 12.37 -18.52 -10.61
CA PRO A 176 11.78 -18.89 -9.32
C PRO A 176 11.69 -17.68 -8.37
N PHE A 177 10.47 -17.35 -7.94
CA PHE A 177 10.22 -16.19 -7.08
C PHE A 177 9.50 -16.57 -5.79
N ILE A 178 9.75 -15.79 -4.73
CA ILE A 178 9.19 -15.96 -3.39
C ILE A 178 8.34 -14.76 -2.96
N GLY A 179 8.11 -13.81 -3.86
CA GLY A 179 7.24 -12.68 -3.58
C GLY A 179 7.08 -11.78 -4.79
N VAL A 180 6.23 -10.77 -4.63
CA VAL A 180 6.01 -9.74 -5.65
C VAL A 180 6.09 -8.36 -5.03
N ALA A 181 6.37 -7.37 -5.86
CA ALA A 181 6.33 -5.98 -5.45
C ALA A 181 5.91 -5.10 -6.62
N SER A 182 5.42 -3.89 -6.33
CA SER A 182 5.03 -2.98 -7.41
C SER A 182 6.25 -2.47 -8.19
N GLN A 183 6.05 -2.17 -9.47
CA GLN A 183 7.04 -1.44 -10.29
C GLN A 183 6.96 0.09 -10.07
N SER A 184 5.91 0.56 -9.40
CA SER A 184 5.71 1.98 -9.12
C SER A 184 6.75 2.51 -8.13
N ARG A 185 7.52 3.54 -8.50
CA ARG A 185 8.50 4.20 -7.61
C ARG A 185 7.90 5.36 -6.82
N SER A 186 6.60 5.58 -6.94
CA SER A 186 5.89 6.67 -6.27
C SER A 186 5.82 6.48 -4.77
N ARG A 187 5.81 7.59 -4.03
CA ARG A 187 5.62 7.60 -2.58
C ARG A 187 4.15 7.33 -2.25
N SER A 188 3.91 6.42 -1.31
CA SER A 188 2.58 5.96 -0.91
C SER A 188 1.94 6.86 0.14
N VAL A 189 0.61 6.78 0.30
CA VAL A 189 -0.16 7.38 1.40
C VAL A 189 -0.22 6.42 2.59
N LEU A 190 -0.41 5.13 2.32
CA LEU A 190 -0.32 4.04 3.28
C LEU A 190 1.13 3.57 3.45
N THR A 191 1.37 2.73 4.44
CA THR A 191 2.65 2.02 4.59
C THR A 191 2.41 0.54 4.71
N TYR A 192 3.38 -0.22 4.19
CA TYR A 192 3.43 -1.66 4.27
C TYR A 192 4.71 -2.05 5.03
N TYR A 193 4.58 -2.59 6.24
CA TYR A 193 5.70 -2.75 7.20
C TYR A 193 6.53 -1.46 7.38
N GLY A 194 5.85 -0.31 7.52
CA GLY A 194 6.49 0.99 7.72
C GLY A 194 7.12 1.61 6.47
N VAL A 195 6.99 0.98 5.31
CA VAL A 195 7.56 1.45 4.05
C VAL A 195 6.63 2.40 3.32
N GLU A 196 7.18 3.54 2.87
CA GLU A 196 6.42 4.63 2.22
C GLU A 196 6.57 4.68 0.69
N ASN A 197 7.10 3.63 0.06
CA ASN A 197 7.28 3.58 -1.39
C ASN A 197 6.75 2.25 -1.94
N HIS A 198 5.90 2.31 -2.98
CA HIS A 198 5.25 1.13 -3.54
C HIS A 198 6.25 0.07 -4.01
N SER A 199 7.37 0.50 -4.60
CA SER A 199 8.44 -0.40 -5.06
C SER A 199 9.12 -1.17 -3.93
N LYS A 200 9.00 -0.71 -2.68
CA LYS A 200 9.59 -1.40 -1.52
C LYS A 200 8.57 -2.26 -0.78
N TRP A 201 7.31 -2.30 -1.24
CA TRP A 201 6.28 -3.18 -0.70
C TRP A 201 6.46 -4.59 -1.26
N VAL A 202 7.06 -5.46 -0.45
CA VAL A 202 7.34 -6.85 -0.83
C VAL A 202 6.27 -7.76 -0.23
N PHE A 203 5.42 -8.30 -1.09
CA PHE A 203 4.40 -9.27 -0.74
C PHE A 203 4.96 -10.68 -0.88
N THR A 204 5.29 -11.30 0.25
CA THR A 204 5.89 -12.65 0.31
C THR A 204 5.21 -13.47 1.40
N PRO A 205 5.09 -14.81 1.27
CA PRO A 205 4.54 -15.66 2.33
C PRO A 205 5.40 -15.76 3.60
N LEU A 206 6.63 -15.24 3.57
CA LEU A 206 7.58 -15.30 4.67
C LEU A 206 7.29 -14.26 5.75
N PHE A 207 7.67 -14.56 7.00
CA PHE A 207 7.63 -13.64 8.16
C PHE A 207 6.29 -12.95 8.44
N ARG A 208 5.18 -13.62 8.10
CA ARG A 208 3.83 -13.08 8.31
C ARG A 208 3.32 -13.24 9.75
N GLY A 209 3.86 -14.21 10.50
CA GLY A 209 3.25 -14.63 11.76
C GLY A 209 1.85 -15.23 11.56
N GLY A 210 1.06 -15.25 12.63
CA GLY A 210 -0.32 -15.77 12.62
C GLY A 210 -1.42 -14.71 12.44
N GLY A 211 -1.07 -13.44 12.31
CA GLY A 211 -2.02 -12.33 12.22
C GLY A 211 -2.25 -11.85 10.78
N ALA A 212 -3.42 -11.26 10.51
CA ALA A 212 -3.67 -10.54 9.27
C ALA A 212 -2.91 -9.20 9.27
N PHE A 213 -2.26 -8.85 8.16
CA PHE A 213 -1.59 -7.55 8.02
C PHE A 213 -2.62 -6.42 7.98
N THR A 214 -2.38 -5.36 8.76
CA THR A 214 -3.18 -4.13 8.74
C THR A 214 -2.32 -2.96 8.27
N PRO A 215 -2.69 -2.29 7.15
CA PRO A 215 -1.94 -1.13 6.68
C PRO A 215 -2.12 0.06 7.61
N SER A 216 -1.07 0.87 7.76
CA SER A 216 -1.08 2.11 8.54
C SER A 216 -0.86 3.32 7.62
N VAL A 217 -1.42 4.47 7.98
CA VAL A 217 -1.17 5.72 7.25
C VAL A 217 0.27 6.16 7.51
N ARG A 218 0.96 6.70 6.49
CA ARG A 218 2.35 7.14 6.66
C ARG A 218 2.50 8.21 7.75
N PRO A 219 3.58 8.17 8.54
CA PRO A 219 3.85 9.19 9.55
C PRO A 219 3.88 10.61 8.97
N GLY A 220 3.34 11.58 9.71
CA GLY A 220 3.32 12.99 9.31
C GLY A 220 2.33 13.33 8.18
N PHE A 221 1.56 12.37 7.68
CA PHE A 221 0.50 12.66 6.71
C PHE A 221 -0.81 13.01 7.41
N ASN A 222 -1.24 14.26 7.24
CA ASN A 222 -2.54 14.73 7.71
C ASN A 222 -3.46 15.02 6.49
N PRO A 223 -4.42 14.13 6.16
CA PRO A 223 -5.26 14.26 4.97
C PRO A 223 -6.24 15.45 5.01
N GLY A 224 -6.36 16.16 6.13
CA GLY A 224 -7.34 17.24 6.32
C GLY A 224 -6.84 18.40 7.18
N GLY A 225 -5.59 18.83 6.99
CA GLY A 225 -4.90 19.82 7.82
C GLY A 225 -5.77 20.94 8.43
N ASN A 226 -6.15 20.77 9.70
CA ASN A 226 -6.17 21.87 10.66
C ASN A 226 -4.81 21.84 11.39
N PRO A 227 -4.05 22.95 11.46
CA PRO A 227 -2.72 22.94 12.06
C PRO A 227 -2.85 22.70 13.56
N SER A 228 -2.63 21.47 13.99
CA SER A 228 -2.42 21.16 15.40
C SER A 228 -1.03 21.68 15.75
N GLY A 229 -0.96 22.66 16.66
CA GLY A 229 0.27 23.30 17.10
C GLY A 229 1.30 22.33 17.69
N PRO A 230 2.52 22.83 17.98
CA PRO A 230 3.64 21.99 18.41
C PRO A 230 3.26 21.21 19.69
N GLN A 231 3.36 19.88 19.63
CA GLN A 231 3.30 19.02 20.81
C GLN A 231 4.53 19.34 21.67
N GLY A 232 4.29 19.98 22.82
CA GLY A 232 5.31 20.18 23.84
C GLY A 232 5.79 18.85 24.43
N PRO A 233 7.03 18.78 24.94
CA PRO A 233 7.60 17.54 25.46
C PRO A 233 6.83 17.07 26.70
N GLY A 234 6.45 15.79 26.68
CA GLY A 234 5.71 15.14 27.77
C GLY A 234 6.48 15.17 29.09
N SER A 235 5.80 15.58 30.14
CA SER A 235 6.28 15.48 31.52
C SER A 235 6.44 14.00 31.95
N PRO A 236 7.48 13.66 32.72
CA PRO A 236 7.71 12.30 33.18
C PRO A 236 6.71 11.88 34.25
N SER A 237 6.27 10.63 34.17
CA SER A 237 5.41 9.95 35.14
C SER A 237 6.15 9.76 36.46
N ASN A 238 5.58 10.35 37.52
CA ASN A 238 6.09 10.24 38.88
C ASN A 238 5.77 8.86 39.43
N ARG A 239 6.80 8.10 39.80
CA ARG A 239 6.69 6.81 40.49
C ARG A 239 6.82 7.08 41.99
N ARG A 240 5.76 6.83 42.76
CA ARG A 240 5.80 6.50 44.19
C ARG A 240 4.75 5.45 44.47
#